data_AF-C1H3G4-F1
#
_entry.id   AF-C1H3G4-F1
#
_cell.length_a   1.000
_cell.length_b   1.000
_cell.length_c   1.000
_cell.angle_alpha   90.00
_cell.angle_beta   90.00
_cell.angle_gamma   90.00
#
_symmetry.space_group_name_H-M   'P 1'
#
loop_
_entity.id
_entity.type
_entity.pdbx_description
1 polymer ?
#
loop_
_entity_poly.entity_id
_entity_poly.type
_entity_poly.pdbx_seq_one_letter_code
_entity_poly.pdbx_strand_id
1 'polypeptide(L)'
;MAGPGGGPPRKSHTKSRKGCKTCKRRHIRCDETTPQCRNCTKHNCRCDYMDNVIVRDQAPAQRVGPDLLMSPEIDIEIDEWLKTGNPPFPELQLSSRAYWFKFSRTDLRLIHHIAGLSIDLHRRGYSNCTVWAQKMPIFLAIALSNEFVMSAILALSAFHLAWMTQNPETENLAYHHRGIALKGLHEAIGSFSQENSDAILAASMLLSWQAKEWQVWASLQQGVSTVLNSMQPWWKEESELARFMDNQRAFRSARTPTYPGAMDQFQDEDLLRLDRILGTLLNIHQRLSHNQEHYERVTDLLHFVQRLRDDLPVQSPDTAFERLQPLRTWLFWLPPTMLRGGETDLGALAVLSQFFGVALALEPIFPEIGGSYLGTMSVLPIEDIRRILHARKASQPFAPEVQLALSLMELPCEIVAEYRGRLQWPPRSSLDAYSPSSHNPYHELPNLHLPSTSPSSGSGYSAYTTSPLHSPLTPAIVASPYQIPTIITSRRQSQVYSTSPTLHSDHADDRLGGDYKHSPQTHSSIFNPAYLGNLIKGSPVLGSDYNESSTLGISGGLVNPELCWT
;
A
#
# COMPACT_ATOMS: atom_id res chain seq x y z
N MET A 1 55.95 -0.08 67.32
CA MET A 1 56.32 1.07 68.18
C MET A 1 55.13 1.99 68.34
N ALA A 2 54.93 2.42 69.61
CA ALA A 2 54.25 3.62 70.11
C ALA A 2 52.72 3.81 69.94
N GLY A 3 52.21 4.62 70.87
CA GLY A 3 50.94 4.42 71.54
C GLY A 3 49.78 5.24 70.99
N PRO A 4 48.69 4.56 70.65
CA PRO A 4 47.38 5.18 70.68
C PRO A 4 47.02 5.51 72.13
N GLY A 5 47.11 6.78 72.52
CA GLY A 5 46.63 7.26 73.82
C GLY A 5 45.11 7.08 73.98
N GLY A 6 44.51 7.55 75.08
CA GLY A 6 44.77 8.93 75.46
C GLY A 6 44.70 9.84 74.23
N GLY A 7 43.73 9.72 73.33
CA GLY A 7 42.49 8.94 73.32
C GLY A 7 41.68 9.41 72.14
N PRO A 8 42.22 9.39 70.90
CA PRO A 8 41.97 10.53 70.05
C PRO A 8 40.51 10.67 69.62
N PRO A 9 40.07 11.90 69.36
CA PRO A 9 38.68 12.28 69.54
C PRO A 9 37.82 11.91 68.33
N ARG A 10 36.52 11.77 68.59
CA ARG A 10 35.54 11.39 67.58
C ARG A 10 35.13 12.59 66.73
N LYS A 11 35.31 12.45 65.43
CA LYS A 11 35.13 13.52 64.45
C LYS A 11 33.67 13.83 64.17
N SER A 12 33.42 15.12 63.98
CA SER A 12 32.21 15.63 63.33
C SER A 12 32.20 15.19 61.87
N HIS A 13 31.05 14.71 61.41
CA HIS A 13 30.89 14.14 60.08
C HIS A 13 29.68 14.72 59.37
N THR A 14 29.88 15.04 58.09
CA THR A 14 28.84 15.50 57.18
C THR A 14 27.82 14.39 56.95
N LYS A 15 26.55 14.70 57.25
CA LYS A 15 25.42 13.81 56.95
C LYS A 15 25.36 13.58 55.44
N SER A 16 25.29 12.31 55.04
CA SER A 16 25.12 11.98 53.63
C SER A 16 23.79 12.51 53.11
N ARG A 17 23.84 13.16 51.93
CA ARG A 17 22.64 13.55 51.18
C ARG A 17 21.90 12.32 50.60
N LYS A 18 22.62 11.26 50.19
CA LYS A 18 22.06 10.04 49.53
C LYS A 18 21.81 8.86 50.48
N GLY A 19 22.16 8.99 51.77
CA GLY A 19 22.01 7.92 52.75
C GLY A 19 20.57 7.41 52.88
N CYS A 20 20.45 6.10 53.14
CA CYS A 20 19.17 5.42 53.31
C CYS A 20 18.34 6.06 54.44
N LYS A 21 17.00 5.99 54.34
CA LYS A 21 16.09 6.64 55.29
C LYS A 21 16.30 6.15 56.72
N THR A 22 16.59 4.86 56.90
CA THR A 22 16.83 4.26 58.23
C THR A 22 18.05 4.84 58.94
N CYS A 23 19.17 5.02 58.24
CA CYS A 23 20.38 5.62 58.82
C CYS A 23 20.20 7.11 59.13
N LYS A 24 19.51 7.85 58.25
CA LYS A 24 19.17 9.25 58.48
C LYS A 24 18.33 9.42 59.75
N ARG A 25 17.31 8.58 59.97
CA ARG A 25 16.43 8.61 61.16
C ARG A 25 17.17 8.31 62.47
N ARG A 26 18.13 7.39 62.45
CA ARG A 26 18.93 7.03 63.64
C ARG A 26 20.03 8.04 63.97
N HIS A 27 20.15 9.12 63.19
CA HIS A 27 21.21 10.13 63.29
C HIS A 27 22.62 9.52 63.24
N ILE A 28 22.80 8.45 62.46
CA ILE A 28 24.10 7.82 62.21
C ILE A 28 24.52 8.02 60.75
N ARG A 29 25.80 7.78 60.46
CA ARG A 29 26.31 7.76 59.08
C ARG A 29 25.77 6.53 58.34
N CYS A 30 25.38 6.69 57.08
CA CYS A 30 25.09 5.58 56.17
C CYS A 30 26.32 5.32 55.31
N ASP A 31 26.67 4.06 55.09
CA ASP A 31 27.74 3.65 54.18
C ASP A 31 27.27 3.49 52.72
N GLU A 32 25.98 3.78 52.44
CA GLU A 32 25.39 3.86 51.09
C GLU A 32 25.52 2.59 50.23
N THR A 33 25.92 1.46 50.81
CA THR A 33 25.99 0.21 50.04
C THR A 33 24.59 -0.28 49.70
N THR A 34 24.37 -0.56 48.43
CA THR A 34 23.19 -1.26 47.91
C THR A 34 23.54 -2.74 47.69
N PRO A 35 22.60 -3.68 47.90
CA PRO A 35 21.17 -3.45 48.09
C PRO A 35 20.74 -3.26 49.57
N GLN A 36 21.66 -3.41 50.53
CA GLN A 36 21.46 -3.04 51.94
C GLN A 36 22.77 -2.45 52.51
N CYS A 37 22.67 -1.33 53.24
CA CYS A 37 23.86 -0.68 53.81
C CYS A 37 24.43 -1.47 55.00
N ARG A 38 25.75 -1.54 55.19
CA ARG A 38 26.39 -2.33 56.27
C ARG A 38 25.90 -1.94 57.66
N ASN A 39 25.55 -0.67 57.90
CA ASN A 39 24.96 -0.27 59.19
C ASN A 39 23.56 -0.85 59.42
N CYS A 40 22.75 -1.02 58.37
CA CYS A 40 21.47 -1.72 58.47
C CYS A 40 21.66 -3.23 58.61
N THR A 41 22.61 -3.82 57.85
CA THR A 41 22.98 -5.24 57.96
C THR A 41 23.45 -5.60 59.37
N LYS A 42 24.23 -4.72 60.02
CA LYS A 42 24.77 -4.93 61.39
C LYS A 42 23.72 -4.82 62.50
N HIS A 43 22.73 -3.93 62.34
CA HIS A 43 21.69 -3.69 63.35
C HIS A 43 20.41 -4.48 63.11
N ASN A 44 20.43 -5.40 62.15
CA ASN A 44 19.33 -6.28 61.79
C ASN A 44 17.99 -5.54 61.60
N CYS A 45 18.01 -4.43 60.87
CA CYS A 45 16.84 -3.60 60.61
C CYS A 45 16.63 -3.39 59.09
N ARG A 46 15.36 -3.33 58.65
CA ARG A 46 14.99 -3.18 57.22
C ARG A 46 15.58 -1.90 56.61
N CYS A 47 16.19 -2.04 55.45
CA CYS A 47 16.74 -0.94 54.66
C CYS A 47 15.87 -0.68 53.43
N ASP A 48 15.55 0.59 53.19
CA ASP A 48 14.73 1.07 52.08
C ASP A 48 15.36 0.88 50.68
N TYR A 49 16.64 0.49 50.61
CA TYR A 49 17.27 0.11 49.34
C TYR A 49 16.77 -1.23 48.79
N MET A 50 16.28 -2.14 49.63
CA MET A 50 15.74 -3.44 49.21
C MET A 50 14.47 -3.31 48.36
N ASP A 51 13.68 -2.26 48.58
CA ASP A 51 12.41 -2.05 47.87
C ASP A 51 12.64 -1.60 46.40
N ASN A 52 13.83 -1.07 46.08
CA ASN A 52 14.17 -0.61 44.73
C ASN A 52 14.69 -1.72 43.80
N VAL A 53 15.00 -2.92 44.34
CA VAL A 53 15.56 -4.02 43.53
C VAL A 53 14.45 -4.80 42.80
N ILE A 54 13.27 -4.95 43.41
CA ILE A 54 12.16 -5.73 42.81
C ILE A 54 11.57 -5.03 41.57
N VAL A 55 11.65 -3.70 41.51
CA VAL A 55 11.18 -2.93 40.35
C VAL A 55 12.16 -3.02 39.16
N ARG A 56 13.34 -3.63 39.32
CA ARG A 56 14.36 -3.74 38.25
C ARG A 56 14.29 -4.99 37.36
N ASP A 57 13.29 -5.88 37.49
CA ASP A 57 13.18 -7.12 36.67
C ASP A 57 12.25 -7.04 35.44
N GLN A 58 11.98 -5.85 34.90
CA GLN A 58 11.54 -5.69 33.50
C GLN A 58 12.76 -5.16 32.73
N ALA A 59 13.26 -5.88 31.73
CA ALA A 59 14.36 -5.38 30.90
C ALA A 59 14.02 -3.94 30.46
N PRO A 60 14.95 -2.98 30.58
CA PRO A 60 14.67 -1.59 30.22
C PRO A 60 14.07 -1.63 28.83
N ALA A 61 12.87 -1.05 28.65
CA ALA A 61 12.21 -0.97 27.36
C ALA A 61 13.31 -0.69 26.34
N GLN A 62 13.69 -1.71 25.55
CA GLN A 62 14.65 -1.53 24.48
C GLN A 62 14.10 -0.32 23.75
N ARG A 63 14.93 0.71 23.50
CA ARG A 63 14.47 1.83 22.66
C ARG A 63 13.95 1.16 21.40
N VAL A 64 12.63 1.04 21.28
CA VAL A 64 12.04 0.34 20.15
C VAL A 64 12.29 1.32 19.03
N GLY A 65 13.40 1.13 18.32
CA GLY A 65 13.67 1.93 17.14
C GLY A 65 12.55 1.71 16.12
N PRO A 66 12.61 2.42 14.99
CA PRO A 66 11.73 2.08 13.88
C PRO A 66 11.92 0.60 13.53
N ASP A 67 10.82 -0.15 13.47
CA ASP A 67 10.80 -1.48 12.89
C ASP A 67 10.80 -1.32 11.36
N LEU A 68 11.93 -1.66 10.77
CA LEU A 68 12.16 -1.55 9.33
C LEU A 68 12.16 -2.92 8.64
N LEU A 69 11.63 -3.97 9.31
CA LEU A 69 11.63 -5.35 8.80
C LEU A 69 13.02 -5.76 8.29
N MET A 70 14.04 -5.59 9.13
CA MET A 70 15.42 -5.96 8.80
C MET A 70 15.55 -7.49 8.83
N SER A 71 15.79 -8.13 7.69
CA SER A 71 16.24 -9.53 7.64
C SER A 71 17.77 -9.61 7.67
N PRO A 72 18.37 -10.77 8.02
CA PRO A 72 19.81 -10.95 7.97
C PRO A 72 20.41 -10.66 6.59
N GLU A 73 19.70 -11.01 5.52
CA GLU A 73 20.13 -10.76 4.13
C GLU A 73 20.12 -9.26 3.82
N ILE A 74 19.06 -8.56 4.21
CA ILE A 74 18.97 -7.10 4.06
C ILE A 74 20.05 -6.42 4.90
N ASP A 75 20.32 -6.90 6.11
CA ASP A 75 21.34 -6.36 6.99
C ASP A 75 22.74 -6.40 6.35
N ILE A 76 23.07 -7.54 5.71
CA ILE A 76 24.31 -7.74 4.95
C ILE A 76 24.37 -6.79 3.75
N GLU A 77 23.31 -6.72 2.94
CA GLU A 77 23.26 -5.86 1.76
C GLU A 77 23.42 -4.37 2.11
N ILE A 78 22.77 -3.91 3.19
CA ILE A 78 22.90 -2.53 3.67
C ILE A 78 24.31 -2.27 4.23
N ASP A 79 24.90 -3.24 4.94
CA ASP A 79 26.28 -3.18 5.41
C ASP A 79 27.28 -3.04 4.24
N GLU A 80 27.11 -3.83 3.20
CA GLU A 80 27.94 -3.77 2.00
C GLU A 80 27.74 -2.46 1.24
N TRP A 81 26.50 -1.97 1.15
CA TRP A 81 26.19 -0.69 0.53
C TRP A 81 26.86 0.47 1.29
N LEU A 82 26.78 0.48 2.63
CA LEU A 82 27.46 1.48 3.47
C LEU A 82 28.98 1.43 3.32
N LYS A 83 29.57 0.24 3.17
CA LYS A 83 31.03 0.07 3.04
C LYS A 83 31.55 0.46 1.65
N THR A 84 30.80 0.15 0.59
CA THR A 84 31.28 0.25 -0.80
C THR A 84 30.69 1.41 -1.59
N GLY A 85 29.57 1.98 -1.14
CA GLY A 85 28.76 2.93 -1.91
C GLY A 85 28.07 2.30 -3.11
N ASN A 86 28.02 0.96 -3.22
CA ASN A 86 27.32 0.27 -4.31
C ASN A 86 25.93 -0.19 -3.85
N PRO A 87 24.84 0.27 -4.48
CA PRO A 87 23.53 -0.28 -4.20
C PRO A 87 23.44 -1.75 -4.64
N PRO A 88 22.68 -2.60 -3.91
CA PRO A 88 22.49 -4.02 -4.25
C PRO A 88 21.67 -4.22 -5.54
N PHE A 89 21.05 -3.16 -6.05
CA PHE A 89 20.27 -3.16 -7.28
C PHE A 89 21.07 -2.52 -8.43
N PRO A 90 21.38 -3.26 -9.52
CA PRO A 90 22.02 -2.69 -10.72
C PRO A 90 21.29 -1.45 -11.27
N GLU A 91 19.96 -1.45 -11.16
CA GLU A 91 19.08 -0.36 -11.58
C GLU A 91 19.36 0.98 -10.86
N LEU A 92 19.97 0.95 -9.67
CA LEU A 92 20.36 2.14 -8.91
C LEU A 92 21.83 2.55 -9.12
N GLN A 93 22.63 1.78 -9.87
CA GLN A 93 24.07 2.04 -10.08
C GLN A 93 24.34 3.16 -11.10
N LEU A 94 23.32 3.94 -11.46
CA LEU A 94 23.42 5.09 -12.38
C LEU A 94 24.11 6.31 -11.75
N SER A 95 24.09 6.40 -10.42
CA SER A 95 24.76 7.48 -9.68
C SER A 95 26.19 7.15 -9.30
N SER A 96 27.00 8.20 -9.07
CA SER A 96 28.31 8.06 -8.46
C SER A 96 28.19 7.34 -7.11
N ARG A 97 29.10 6.40 -6.83
CA ARG A 97 29.20 5.73 -5.52
C ARG A 97 29.24 6.72 -4.35
N ALA A 98 29.86 7.88 -4.56
CA ALA A 98 29.96 8.95 -3.57
C ALA A 98 28.59 9.50 -3.13
N TYR A 99 27.58 9.44 -4.01
CA TYR A 99 26.22 9.90 -3.72
C TYR A 99 25.61 9.12 -2.55
N TRP A 100 25.86 7.81 -2.47
CA TRP A 100 25.20 6.95 -1.50
C TRP A 100 25.75 7.06 -0.07
N PHE A 101 26.98 7.53 0.11
CA PHE A 101 27.59 7.69 1.45
C PHE A 101 26.95 8.79 2.31
N LYS A 102 26.10 9.65 1.74
CA LYS A 102 25.41 10.69 2.50
C LYS A 102 24.21 10.18 3.30
N PHE A 103 23.71 8.98 2.99
CA PHE A 103 22.51 8.40 3.61
C PHE A 103 22.87 7.60 4.86
N SER A 104 22.02 7.68 5.88
CA SER A 104 22.15 6.84 7.07
C SER A 104 21.77 5.38 6.77
N ARG A 105 22.10 4.45 7.68
CA ARG A 105 21.64 3.05 7.59
C ARG A 105 20.13 2.95 7.41
N THR A 106 19.40 3.78 8.15
CA THR A 106 17.93 3.85 8.09
C THR A 106 17.46 4.34 6.72
N ASP A 107 18.06 5.41 6.19
CA ASP A 107 17.70 5.94 4.87
C ASP A 107 17.98 4.92 3.76
N LEU A 108 19.14 4.25 3.80
CA LEU A 108 19.47 3.20 2.83
C LEU A 108 18.50 2.03 2.90
N ARG A 109 18.05 1.63 4.10
CA ARG A 109 17.01 0.60 4.24
C ARG A 109 15.68 1.03 3.63
N LEU A 110 15.28 2.30 3.79
CA LEU A 110 14.07 2.82 3.15
C LEU A 110 14.18 2.84 1.63
N ILE A 111 15.32 3.30 1.08
CA ILE A 111 15.56 3.27 -0.37
C ILE A 111 15.55 1.83 -0.87
N HIS A 112 16.25 0.95 -0.15
CA HIS A 112 16.29 -0.48 -0.44
C HIS A 112 14.89 -1.07 -0.53
N HIS A 113 14.04 -0.80 0.47
CA HIS A 113 12.67 -1.30 0.56
C HIS A 113 11.84 -0.95 -0.66
N ILE A 114 11.70 0.34 -0.97
CA ILE A 114 10.78 0.79 -2.01
C ILE A 114 11.32 0.53 -3.42
N ALA A 115 12.63 0.66 -3.62
CA ALA A 115 13.27 0.32 -4.89
C ALA A 115 13.20 -1.20 -5.14
N GLY A 116 13.49 -2.01 -4.13
CA GLY A 116 13.43 -3.46 -4.21
C GLY A 116 12.04 -3.97 -4.55
N LEU A 117 10.98 -3.44 -3.92
CA LEU A 117 9.59 -3.75 -4.28
C LEU A 117 9.26 -3.36 -5.72
N SER A 118 9.67 -2.18 -6.17
CA SER A 118 9.42 -1.74 -7.55
C SER A 118 10.15 -2.60 -8.58
N ILE A 119 11.42 -2.92 -8.33
CA ILE A 119 12.26 -3.75 -9.20
C ILE A 119 11.74 -5.18 -9.24
N ASP A 120 11.32 -5.75 -8.12
CA ASP A 120 10.76 -7.09 -8.05
C ASP A 120 9.45 -7.21 -8.86
N LEU A 121 8.52 -6.26 -8.68
CA LEU A 121 7.31 -6.16 -9.50
C LEU A 121 7.63 -5.98 -10.98
N HIS A 122 8.66 -5.19 -11.30
CA HIS A 122 9.10 -4.98 -12.68
C HIS A 122 9.63 -6.25 -13.34
N ARG A 123 10.55 -6.96 -12.66
CA ARG A 123 11.15 -8.21 -13.17
C ARG A 123 10.12 -9.32 -13.39
N ARG A 124 9.00 -9.29 -12.65
CA ARG A 124 7.87 -10.22 -12.81
C ARG A 124 6.83 -9.77 -13.85
N GLY A 125 6.98 -8.57 -14.43
CA GLY A 125 6.05 -8.02 -15.42
C GLY A 125 4.76 -7.47 -14.80
N TYR A 126 4.76 -7.10 -13.52
CA TYR A 126 3.60 -6.60 -12.77
C TYR A 126 3.63 -5.10 -12.47
N SER A 127 4.63 -4.34 -12.93
CA SER A 127 4.69 -2.88 -12.73
C SER A 127 3.39 -2.17 -13.10
N ASN A 128 2.81 -2.52 -14.26
CA ASN A 128 1.57 -1.90 -14.77
C ASN A 128 0.30 -2.38 -14.05
N CYS A 129 0.39 -3.44 -13.24
CA CYS A 129 -0.71 -3.89 -12.37
C CYS A 129 -0.73 -3.12 -11.04
N THR A 130 0.13 -2.11 -10.88
CA THR A 130 0.24 -1.29 -9.68
C THR A 130 0.19 0.19 -10.03
N VAL A 131 -0.29 0.99 -9.08
CA VAL A 131 -0.44 2.43 -9.24
C VAL A 131 0.87 3.21 -9.13
N TRP A 132 1.84 2.69 -8.38
CA TRP A 132 3.06 3.42 -8.02
C TRP A 132 4.34 2.81 -8.61
N ALA A 133 4.42 1.48 -8.77
CA ALA A 133 5.68 0.83 -9.12
C ALA A 133 6.13 1.14 -10.55
N GLN A 134 5.19 1.39 -11.46
CA GLN A 134 5.49 1.83 -12.83
C GLN A 134 6.20 3.19 -12.87
N LYS A 135 5.89 4.10 -11.93
CA LYS A 135 6.46 5.47 -11.90
C LYS A 135 7.69 5.60 -11.01
N MET A 136 7.94 4.62 -10.14
CA MET A 136 9.08 4.63 -9.22
C MET A 136 10.45 4.80 -9.91
N PRO A 137 10.75 4.21 -11.09
CA PRO A 137 12.02 4.47 -11.79
C PRO A 137 12.26 5.97 -12.06
N ILE A 138 11.22 6.68 -12.51
CA ILE A 138 11.27 8.13 -12.81
C ILE A 138 11.49 8.92 -11.52
N PHE A 139 10.76 8.59 -10.45
CA PHE A 139 10.93 9.27 -9.17
C PHE A 139 12.33 9.08 -8.60
N LEU A 140 12.86 7.85 -8.64
CA LEU A 140 14.21 7.55 -8.18
C LEU A 140 15.25 8.36 -8.96
N ALA A 141 15.12 8.45 -10.29
CA ALA A 141 16.03 9.23 -11.11
C ALA A 141 15.99 10.72 -10.81
N ILE A 142 14.80 11.31 -10.69
CA ILE A 142 14.63 12.71 -10.29
C ILE A 142 15.23 12.94 -8.89
N ALA A 143 15.05 11.98 -7.97
CA ALA A 143 15.56 12.05 -6.61
C ALA A 143 17.09 12.01 -6.50
N LEU A 144 17.80 11.47 -7.50
CA LEU A 144 19.28 11.51 -7.53
C LEU A 144 19.82 12.94 -7.63
N SER A 145 19.06 13.85 -8.25
CA SER A 145 19.42 15.26 -8.40
C SER A 145 18.67 16.19 -7.44
N ASN A 146 17.63 15.70 -6.74
CA ASN A 146 16.73 16.52 -5.92
C ASN A 146 16.46 15.89 -4.54
N GLU A 147 17.05 16.45 -3.49
CA GLU A 147 17.01 15.86 -2.14
C GLU A 147 15.63 15.83 -1.50
N PHE A 148 14.76 16.80 -1.82
CA PHE A 148 13.39 16.83 -1.31
C PHE A 148 12.51 15.76 -1.96
N VAL A 149 12.80 15.37 -3.21
CA VAL A 149 12.15 14.23 -3.88
C VAL A 149 12.63 12.93 -3.26
N MET A 150 13.93 12.80 -2.97
CA MET A 150 14.44 11.66 -2.21
C MET A 150 13.78 11.56 -0.83
N SER A 151 13.61 12.68 -0.14
CA SER A 151 12.90 12.72 1.14
C SER A 151 11.44 12.29 1.00
N ALA A 152 10.77 12.63 -0.11
CA ALA A 152 9.41 12.16 -0.37
C ALA A 152 9.35 10.64 -0.61
N ILE A 153 10.35 10.06 -1.28
CA ILE A 153 10.49 8.60 -1.47
C ILE A 153 10.74 7.90 -0.12
N LEU A 154 11.65 8.43 0.70
CA LEU A 154 11.92 7.92 2.05
C LEU A 154 10.65 7.96 2.93
N ALA A 155 9.89 9.05 2.86
CA ALA A 155 8.62 9.18 3.57
C ALA A 155 7.60 8.12 3.11
N LEU A 156 7.47 7.90 1.80
CA LEU A 156 6.57 6.87 1.24
C LEU A 156 7.00 5.46 1.68
N SER A 157 8.29 5.18 1.67
CA SER A 157 8.83 3.89 2.12
C SER A 157 8.58 3.64 3.60
N ALA A 158 8.88 4.64 4.45
CA ALA A 158 8.63 4.54 5.88
C ALA A 158 7.13 4.43 6.17
N PHE A 159 6.28 5.12 5.42
CA PHE A 159 4.83 4.99 5.49
C PHE A 159 4.38 3.55 5.19
N HIS A 160 4.92 2.92 4.15
CA HIS A 160 4.61 1.52 3.84
C HIS A 160 5.09 0.56 4.94
N LEU A 161 6.31 0.72 5.44
CA LEU A 161 6.83 -0.10 6.55
C LEU A 161 6.01 0.09 7.84
N ALA A 162 5.59 1.31 8.15
CA ALA A 162 4.72 1.61 9.28
C ALA A 162 3.35 0.93 9.13
N TRP A 163 2.78 0.91 7.91
CA TRP A 163 1.54 0.20 7.63
C TRP A 163 1.66 -1.33 7.85
N MET A 164 2.80 -1.93 7.51
CA MET A 164 3.01 -3.36 7.74
C MET A 164 3.33 -3.72 9.20
N THR A 165 4.14 -2.90 9.87
CA THR A 165 4.65 -3.19 11.23
C THR A 165 3.75 -2.66 12.34
N GLN A 166 2.87 -1.70 12.04
CA GLN A 166 2.10 -0.93 13.03
C GLN A 166 3.00 -0.30 14.10
N ASN A 167 4.26 0.00 13.74
CA ASN A 167 5.26 0.55 14.64
C ASN A 167 5.20 2.10 14.64
N PRO A 168 4.94 2.74 15.80
CA PRO A 168 4.78 4.20 15.87
C PRO A 168 6.09 4.96 15.58
N GLU A 169 7.25 4.35 15.79
CA GLU A 169 8.55 5.00 15.51
C GLU A 169 8.90 4.96 14.03
N THR A 170 8.49 3.89 13.32
CA THR A 170 8.51 3.86 11.85
C THR A 170 7.52 4.87 11.26
N GLU A 171 6.37 5.07 11.91
CA GLU A 171 5.44 6.12 11.53
C GLU A 171 6.03 7.53 11.75
N ASN A 172 6.69 7.78 12.89
CA ASN A 172 7.41 9.03 13.16
C ASN A 172 8.51 9.30 12.11
N LEU A 173 9.20 8.27 11.64
CA LEU A 173 10.18 8.37 10.55
C LEU A 173 9.54 8.84 9.24
N ALA A 174 8.35 8.32 8.90
CA ALA A 174 7.59 8.78 7.74
C ALA A 174 7.21 10.26 7.86
N TYR A 175 6.73 10.68 9.04
CA TYR A 175 6.41 12.09 9.31
C TYR A 175 7.64 13.00 9.21
N HIS A 176 8.80 12.55 9.70
CA HIS A 176 10.05 13.29 9.63
C HIS A 176 10.47 13.58 8.19
N HIS A 177 10.58 12.54 7.35
CA HIS A 177 10.96 12.71 5.94
C HIS A 177 9.91 13.48 5.15
N ARG A 178 8.62 13.32 5.47
CA ARG A 178 7.53 14.12 4.89
C ARG A 178 7.72 15.61 5.17
N GLY A 179 8.10 15.98 6.39
CA GLY A 179 8.37 17.37 6.76
C GLY A 179 9.53 17.98 5.97
N ILE A 180 10.62 17.24 5.79
CA ILE A 180 11.78 17.66 4.97
C ILE A 180 11.36 17.85 3.50
N ALA A 181 10.65 16.87 2.95
CA ALA A 181 10.16 16.91 1.58
C ALA A 181 9.22 18.10 1.32
N LEU A 182 8.28 18.38 2.23
CA LEU A 182 7.37 19.53 2.13
C LEU A 182 8.12 20.86 2.19
N LYS A 183 9.13 20.98 3.07
CA LYS A 183 9.97 22.18 3.15
C LYS A 183 10.71 22.42 1.82
N GLY A 184 11.39 21.40 1.30
CA GLY A 184 12.11 21.51 0.04
C GLY A 184 11.19 21.73 -1.17
N LEU A 185 9.98 21.15 -1.16
CA LEU A 185 8.95 21.42 -2.16
C LEU A 185 8.55 22.92 -2.16
N HIS A 186 8.28 23.50 -0.99
CA HIS A 186 7.95 24.93 -0.91
C HIS A 186 9.09 25.83 -1.38
N GLU A 187 10.34 25.51 -1.03
CA GLU A 187 11.52 26.23 -1.49
C GLU A 187 11.66 26.13 -3.03
N ALA A 188 11.50 24.94 -3.60
CA ALA A 188 11.57 24.71 -5.04
C ALA A 188 10.46 25.46 -5.81
N ILE A 189 9.23 25.51 -5.27
CA ILE A 189 8.13 26.30 -5.84
C ILE A 189 8.49 27.80 -5.85
N GLY A 190 9.18 28.29 -4.82
CA GLY A 190 9.65 29.68 -4.76
C GLY A 190 10.64 30.06 -5.87
N SER A 191 11.34 29.07 -6.44
CA SER A 191 12.23 29.22 -7.59
C SER A 191 11.78 28.33 -8.76
N PHE A 192 10.48 28.32 -9.06
CA PHE A 192 9.91 27.50 -10.13
C PHE A 192 10.55 27.81 -11.50
N SER A 193 10.99 26.77 -12.18
CA SER A 193 11.72 26.81 -13.46
C SER A 193 11.46 25.53 -14.25
N GLN A 194 11.96 25.45 -15.49
CA GLN A 194 11.88 24.22 -16.28
C GLN A 194 12.68 23.09 -15.62
N GLU A 195 13.82 23.41 -15.04
CA GLU A 195 14.79 22.44 -14.54
C GLU A 195 14.31 21.71 -13.27
N ASN A 196 13.42 22.34 -12.49
CA ASN A 196 12.89 21.76 -11.25
C ASN A 196 11.39 21.42 -11.32
N SER A 197 10.71 21.65 -12.44
CA SER A 197 9.27 21.37 -12.57
C SER A 197 8.95 19.90 -12.31
N ASP A 198 9.75 18.98 -12.85
CA ASP A 198 9.54 17.54 -12.65
C ASP A 198 9.82 17.10 -11.21
N ALA A 199 10.77 17.74 -10.55
CA ALA A 199 11.03 17.50 -9.13
C ALA A 199 9.86 17.95 -8.26
N ILE A 200 9.27 19.11 -8.57
CA ILE A 200 8.07 19.64 -7.90
C ILE A 200 6.87 18.70 -8.13
N LEU A 201 6.65 18.25 -9.37
CA LEU A 201 5.57 17.31 -9.70
C LEU A 201 5.77 15.95 -9.00
N ALA A 202 6.98 15.38 -9.06
CA ALA A 202 7.33 14.12 -8.41
C ALA A 202 7.10 14.16 -6.90
N ALA A 203 7.65 15.17 -6.21
CA ALA A 203 7.44 15.33 -4.78
C ALA A 203 5.95 15.53 -4.44
N SER A 204 5.24 16.34 -5.23
CA SER A 204 3.81 16.58 -5.01
C SER A 204 2.99 15.28 -5.12
N MET A 205 3.27 14.44 -6.12
CA MET A 205 2.65 13.12 -6.29
C MET A 205 2.95 12.16 -5.12
N LEU A 206 4.23 12.00 -4.78
CA LEU A 206 4.66 11.12 -3.69
C LEU A 206 4.04 11.55 -2.35
N LEU A 207 4.08 12.86 -2.06
CA LEU A 207 3.50 13.44 -0.84
C LEU A 207 1.97 13.32 -0.80
N SER A 208 1.31 13.39 -1.95
CA SER A 208 -0.14 13.28 -2.00
C SER A 208 -0.58 11.82 -1.85
N TRP A 209 0.22 10.84 -2.25
CA TRP A 209 -0.06 9.40 -2.04
C TRP A 209 -0.06 9.00 -0.56
N GLN A 210 0.82 9.60 0.24
CA GLN A 210 0.90 9.37 1.69
C GLN A 210 0.00 10.29 2.53
N ALA A 211 -0.79 11.17 1.90
CA ALA A 211 -1.66 12.10 2.63
C ALA A 211 -2.84 11.36 3.28
N LYS A 212 -2.89 11.38 4.62
CA LYS A 212 -4.00 10.86 5.44
C LYS A 212 -5.14 11.87 5.65
N GLU A 213 -4.87 13.16 5.45
CA GLU A 213 -5.78 14.26 5.71
C GLU A 213 -6.21 14.94 4.39
N TRP A 214 -7.49 15.27 4.29
CA TRP A 214 -8.07 15.93 3.11
C TRP A 214 -7.39 17.26 2.81
N GLN A 215 -7.17 18.12 3.81
CA GLN A 215 -6.60 19.46 3.61
C GLN A 215 -5.22 19.39 2.97
N VAL A 216 -4.37 18.48 3.46
CA VAL A 216 -3.02 18.31 2.91
C VAL A 216 -3.08 17.74 1.50
N TRP A 217 -3.94 16.76 1.27
CA TRP A 217 -4.15 16.20 -0.06
C TRP A 217 -4.64 17.27 -1.06
N ALA A 218 -5.69 18.01 -0.71
CA ALA A 218 -6.30 19.05 -1.54
C ALA A 218 -5.30 20.17 -1.84
N SER A 219 -4.51 20.59 -0.86
CA SER A 219 -3.44 21.58 -1.04
C SER A 219 -2.40 21.11 -2.06
N LEU A 220 -1.97 19.84 -1.99
CA LEU A 220 -1.02 19.28 -2.96
C LEU A 220 -1.64 19.18 -4.37
N GLN A 221 -2.90 18.77 -4.49
CA GLN A 221 -3.60 18.72 -5.79
C GLN A 221 -3.77 20.12 -6.41
N GLN A 222 -4.04 21.12 -5.58
CA GLN A 222 -4.11 22.50 -6.03
C GLN A 222 -2.72 23.00 -6.46
N GLY A 223 -1.67 22.69 -5.70
CA GLY A 223 -0.28 23.02 -6.04
C GLY A 223 0.14 22.44 -7.39
N VAL A 224 -0.14 21.16 -7.61
CA VAL A 224 0.05 20.48 -8.90
C VAL A 224 -0.68 21.23 -10.02
N SER A 225 -1.95 21.57 -9.82
CA SER A 225 -2.74 22.26 -10.84
C SER A 225 -2.15 23.63 -11.18
N THR A 226 -1.68 24.38 -10.18
CA THR A 226 -0.99 25.66 -10.37
C THR A 226 0.31 25.47 -11.16
N VAL A 227 1.15 24.50 -10.77
CA VAL A 227 2.41 24.19 -11.47
C VAL A 227 2.14 23.82 -12.93
N LEU A 228 1.21 22.91 -13.18
CA LEU A 228 0.82 22.53 -14.54
C LEU A 228 0.30 23.74 -15.33
N ASN A 229 -0.49 24.64 -14.75
CA ASN A 229 -0.95 25.83 -15.47
C ASN A 229 0.18 26.82 -15.77
N SER A 230 1.23 26.86 -14.95
CA SER A 230 2.40 27.72 -15.13
C SER A 230 3.47 27.13 -16.06
N MET A 231 3.43 25.83 -16.34
CA MET A 231 4.35 25.19 -17.27
C MET A 231 4.06 25.62 -18.71
N GLN A 232 5.11 25.95 -19.47
CA GLN A 232 5.01 26.18 -20.91
C GLN A 232 4.54 24.89 -21.63
N PRO A 233 3.77 24.98 -22.74
CA PRO A 233 3.22 23.81 -23.41
C PRO A 233 4.26 22.74 -23.76
N TRP A 234 5.43 23.15 -24.27
CA TRP A 234 6.50 22.23 -24.66
C TRP A 234 7.18 21.55 -23.45
N TRP A 235 7.27 22.22 -22.28
CA TRP A 235 7.72 21.57 -21.04
C TRP A 235 6.78 20.43 -20.63
N LYS A 236 5.48 20.62 -20.81
CA LYS A 236 4.49 19.58 -20.51
C LYS A 236 4.63 18.38 -21.43
N GLU A 237 4.97 18.60 -22.70
CA GLU A 237 5.15 17.53 -23.68
C GLU A 237 6.39 16.69 -23.39
N GLU A 238 7.48 17.34 -22.94
CA GLU A 238 8.73 16.66 -22.55
C GLU A 238 8.60 15.91 -21.20
N SER A 239 7.81 16.45 -20.26
CA SER A 239 7.64 15.86 -18.94
C SER A 239 6.61 14.73 -18.94
N GLU A 240 7.07 13.48 -18.73
CA GLU A 240 6.16 12.33 -18.58
C GLU A 240 5.20 12.52 -17.40
N LEU A 241 5.68 13.09 -16.28
CA LEU A 241 4.84 13.37 -15.12
C LEU A 241 3.77 14.42 -15.45
N ALA A 242 4.13 15.50 -16.15
CA ALA A 242 3.16 16.52 -16.54
C ALA A 242 2.10 15.94 -17.48
N ARG A 243 2.46 15.17 -18.51
CA ARG A 243 1.49 14.51 -19.41
C ARG A 243 0.56 13.58 -18.64
N PHE A 244 1.13 12.78 -17.73
CA PHE A 244 0.35 11.87 -16.91
C PHE A 244 -0.68 12.62 -16.05
N MET A 245 -0.25 13.63 -15.32
CA MET A 245 -1.12 14.39 -14.42
C MET A 245 -2.14 15.27 -15.16
N ASP A 246 -1.77 15.83 -16.32
CA ASP A 246 -2.68 16.61 -17.16
C ASP A 246 -3.78 15.72 -17.75
N ASN A 247 -3.44 14.49 -18.17
CA ASN A 247 -4.42 13.49 -18.57
C ASN A 247 -5.39 13.20 -17.41
N GLN A 248 -4.88 12.97 -16.18
CA GLN A 248 -5.73 12.75 -15.00
C GLN A 248 -6.69 13.92 -14.73
N ARG A 249 -6.22 15.16 -14.90
CA ARG A 249 -7.04 16.37 -14.69
C ARG A 249 -8.09 16.57 -15.78
N ALA A 250 -7.77 16.28 -17.04
CA ALA A 250 -8.72 16.33 -18.14
C ALA A 250 -9.91 15.38 -17.88
N PHE A 251 -9.65 14.19 -17.34
CA PHE A 251 -10.70 13.24 -16.95
C PHE A 251 -11.62 13.78 -15.85
N ARG A 252 -11.07 14.49 -14.84
CA ARG A 252 -11.88 15.13 -13.78
C ARG A 252 -12.80 16.23 -14.33
N SER A 253 -12.28 17.05 -15.24
CA SER A 253 -13.00 18.24 -15.76
C SER A 253 -14.17 17.87 -16.66
N ALA A 254 -14.11 16.73 -17.35
CA ALA A 254 -15.17 16.25 -18.24
C ALA A 254 -16.48 15.86 -17.51
N ARG A 255 -16.49 15.78 -16.17
CA ARG A 255 -17.59 15.18 -15.40
C ARG A 255 -18.36 16.12 -14.47
N THR A 256 -17.95 17.36 -14.26
CA THR A 256 -18.70 18.28 -13.37
C THR A 256 -20.13 18.46 -13.92
N PRO A 257 -21.19 17.99 -13.22
CA PRO A 257 -22.56 18.12 -13.71
C PRO A 257 -22.95 19.60 -13.75
N THR A 258 -23.44 20.08 -14.89
CA THR A 258 -23.87 21.48 -15.06
C THR A 258 -25.32 21.74 -14.60
N TYR A 259 -26.09 20.70 -14.23
CA TYR A 259 -27.53 20.84 -13.93
C TYR A 259 -27.92 20.28 -12.54
N PRO A 260 -28.63 21.06 -11.69
CA PRO A 260 -29.01 20.64 -10.33
C PRO A 260 -29.92 19.41 -10.25
N GLY A 261 -30.90 19.28 -11.17
CA GLY A 261 -31.87 18.18 -11.17
C GLY A 261 -31.29 16.81 -11.56
N ALA A 262 -30.04 16.77 -12.03
CA ALA A 262 -29.32 15.54 -12.27
C ALA A 262 -28.84 14.89 -10.95
N MET A 263 -28.64 15.65 -9.88
CA MET A 263 -27.99 15.12 -8.67
C MET A 263 -28.77 13.96 -8.02
N ASP A 264 -30.09 14.08 -7.83
CA ASP A 264 -30.88 13.04 -7.15
C ASP A 264 -31.00 11.75 -7.98
N GLN A 265 -31.24 11.86 -9.29
CA GLN A 265 -31.29 10.69 -10.18
C GLN A 265 -29.95 9.96 -10.27
N PHE A 266 -28.84 10.71 -10.28
CA PHE A 266 -27.51 10.12 -10.34
C PHE A 266 -27.18 9.37 -9.04
N GLN A 267 -27.63 9.85 -7.88
CA GLN A 267 -27.41 9.16 -6.61
C GLN A 267 -28.10 7.79 -6.59
N ASP A 268 -29.37 7.71 -7.00
CA ASP A 268 -30.09 6.43 -7.04
C ASP A 268 -29.36 5.43 -7.95
N GLU A 269 -29.03 5.80 -9.19
CA GLU A 269 -28.32 4.92 -10.13
C GLU A 269 -26.96 4.42 -9.60
N ASP A 270 -26.23 5.27 -8.89
CA ASP A 270 -24.96 4.92 -8.29
C ASP A 270 -25.15 3.95 -7.10
N LEU A 271 -26.21 4.12 -6.28
CA LEU A 271 -26.57 3.15 -5.25
C LEU A 271 -26.94 1.79 -5.85
N LEU A 272 -27.75 1.75 -6.92
CA LEU A 272 -28.09 0.50 -7.62
C LEU A 272 -26.83 -0.19 -8.17
N ARG A 273 -25.84 0.60 -8.63
CA ARG A 273 -24.54 0.09 -9.08
C ARG A 273 -23.75 -0.53 -7.94
N LEU A 274 -23.70 0.11 -6.77
CA LEU A 274 -23.05 -0.46 -5.60
C LEU A 274 -23.71 -1.77 -5.16
N ASP A 275 -25.05 -1.86 -5.20
CA ASP A 275 -25.74 -3.10 -4.84
C ASP A 275 -25.46 -4.24 -5.82
N ARG A 276 -25.28 -3.93 -7.12
CA ARG A 276 -24.82 -4.92 -8.12
C ARG A 276 -23.39 -5.39 -7.81
N ILE A 277 -22.49 -4.46 -7.50
CA ILE A 277 -21.11 -4.77 -7.13
C ILE A 277 -21.08 -5.67 -5.89
N LEU A 278 -21.86 -5.34 -4.86
CA LEU A 278 -21.99 -6.16 -3.65
C LEU A 278 -22.49 -7.57 -3.95
N GLY A 279 -23.52 -7.70 -4.79
CA GLY A 279 -24.03 -9.00 -5.22
C GLY A 279 -22.98 -9.85 -5.94
N THR A 280 -22.20 -9.24 -6.84
CA THR A 280 -21.13 -9.93 -7.56
C THR A 280 -19.95 -10.27 -6.64
N LEU A 281 -19.54 -9.36 -5.77
CA LEU A 281 -18.48 -9.62 -4.79
C LEU A 281 -18.86 -10.78 -3.84
N LEU A 282 -20.12 -10.89 -3.42
CA LEU A 282 -20.61 -12.03 -2.63
C LEU A 282 -20.50 -13.36 -3.40
N ASN A 283 -20.75 -13.36 -4.71
CA ASN A 283 -20.57 -14.54 -5.55
C ASN A 283 -19.08 -14.90 -5.68
N ILE A 284 -18.21 -13.92 -5.94
CA ILE A 284 -16.76 -14.09 -6.00
C ILE A 284 -16.23 -14.66 -4.69
N HIS A 285 -16.69 -14.11 -3.55
CA HIS A 285 -16.35 -14.54 -2.20
C HIS A 285 -16.60 -16.03 -1.97
N GLN A 286 -17.78 -16.54 -2.38
CA GLN A 286 -18.11 -17.96 -2.27
C GLN A 286 -17.19 -18.85 -3.13
N ARG A 287 -16.83 -18.39 -4.32
CA ARG A 287 -15.98 -19.12 -5.27
C ARG A 287 -14.52 -19.20 -4.80
N LEU A 288 -14.08 -18.23 -4.00
CA LEU A 288 -12.73 -18.17 -3.42
C LEU A 288 -12.59 -18.85 -2.07
N SER A 289 -13.64 -19.52 -1.57
CA SER A 289 -13.64 -20.20 -0.25
C SER A 289 -12.51 -21.23 -0.02
N HIS A 290 -11.90 -21.75 -1.08
CA HIS A 290 -10.77 -22.67 -1.00
C HIS A 290 -9.42 -21.98 -0.78
N ASN A 291 -9.32 -20.67 -1.03
CA ASN A 291 -8.11 -19.88 -0.86
C ASN A 291 -8.33 -18.82 0.23
N GLN A 292 -7.82 -19.10 1.43
CA GLN A 292 -8.06 -18.28 2.61
C GLN A 292 -7.62 -16.82 2.45
N GLU A 293 -6.43 -16.56 1.88
CA GLU A 293 -5.94 -15.19 1.68
C GLU A 293 -6.85 -14.40 0.73
N HIS A 294 -7.26 -15.02 -0.39
CA HIS A 294 -8.14 -14.37 -1.36
C HIS A 294 -9.55 -14.15 -0.80
N TYR A 295 -10.07 -15.14 -0.07
CA TYR A 295 -11.34 -15.07 0.64
C TYR A 295 -11.35 -13.92 1.66
N GLU A 296 -10.31 -13.78 2.47
CA GLU A 296 -10.19 -12.68 3.45
C GLU A 296 -10.13 -11.32 2.76
N ARG A 297 -9.38 -11.17 1.66
CA ARG A 297 -9.30 -9.88 0.94
C ARG A 297 -10.62 -9.49 0.30
N VAL A 298 -11.34 -10.42 -0.30
CA VAL A 298 -12.69 -10.13 -0.82
C VAL A 298 -13.68 -9.86 0.33
N THR A 299 -13.50 -10.49 1.49
CA THR A 299 -14.25 -10.16 2.71
C THR A 299 -14.03 -8.72 3.14
N ASP A 300 -12.78 -8.27 3.21
CA ASP A 300 -12.42 -6.90 3.57
C ASP A 300 -13.09 -5.89 2.62
N LEU A 301 -13.01 -6.16 1.30
CA LEU A 301 -13.62 -5.33 0.27
C LEU A 301 -15.16 -5.30 0.36
N LEU A 302 -15.79 -6.45 0.62
CA LEU A 302 -17.24 -6.54 0.83
C LEU A 302 -17.70 -5.68 1.99
N HIS A 303 -17.08 -5.82 3.17
CA HIS A 303 -17.43 -5.02 4.34
C HIS A 303 -17.19 -3.53 4.11
N PHE A 304 -16.12 -3.18 3.40
CA PHE A 304 -15.85 -1.80 3.00
C PHE A 304 -16.97 -1.22 2.14
N VAL A 305 -17.36 -1.91 1.06
CA VAL A 305 -18.40 -1.44 0.15
C VAL A 305 -19.76 -1.39 0.86
N GLN A 306 -20.10 -2.38 1.70
CA GLN A 306 -21.35 -2.39 2.48
C GLN A 306 -21.42 -1.20 3.44
N ARG A 307 -20.35 -0.96 4.20
CA ARG A 307 -20.30 0.17 5.12
C ARG A 307 -20.40 1.51 4.39
N LEU A 308 -19.66 1.67 3.29
CA LEU A 308 -19.71 2.89 2.49
C LEU A 308 -21.11 3.10 1.93
N ARG A 309 -21.75 2.02 1.47
CA ARG A 309 -23.11 2.01 0.94
C ARG A 309 -24.16 2.44 1.96
N ASP A 310 -23.99 2.08 3.23
CA ASP A 310 -24.88 2.47 4.34
C ASP A 310 -24.67 3.92 4.79
N ASP A 311 -23.44 4.43 4.66
CA ASP A 311 -23.05 5.80 5.04
C ASP A 311 -23.40 6.85 3.97
N LEU A 312 -23.83 6.44 2.76
CA LEU A 312 -24.18 7.37 1.67
C LEU A 312 -25.57 8.01 1.86
N PRO A 313 -25.76 9.29 1.47
CA PRO A 313 -24.77 10.17 0.84
C PRO A 313 -23.82 10.85 1.85
N VAL A 314 -22.51 10.83 1.54
CA VAL A 314 -21.50 11.52 2.36
C VAL A 314 -21.41 12.98 1.93
N GLN A 315 -21.75 13.91 2.82
CA GLN A 315 -21.89 15.32 2.48
C GLN A 315 -20.58 16.12 2.48
N SER A 316 -19.59 15.73 3.30
CA SER A 316 -18.33 16.48 3.40
C SER A 316 -17.18 15.75 2.69
N PRO A 317 -16.33 16.49 1.95
CA PRO A 317 -15.19 15.89 1.26
C PRO A 317 -14.16 15.33 2.23
N ASP A 318 -13.99 15.93 3.40
CA ASP A 318 -13.16 15.40 4.49
C ASP A 318 -13.63 14.01 4.92
N THR A 319 -14.92 13.83 5.22
CA THR A 319 -15.46 12.53 5.62
C THR A 319 -15.39 11.54 4.46
N ALA A 320 -15.65 11.97 3.23
CA ALA A 320 -15.51 11.11 2.05
C ALA A 320 -14.07 10.61 1.88
N PHE A 321 -13.09 11.50 2.08
CA PHE A 321 -11.67 11.17 2.01
C PHE A 321 -11.28 10.16 3.10
N GLU A 322 -11.71 10.38 4.34
CA GLU A 322 -11.51 9.45 5.44
C GLU A 322 -12.14 8.09 5.18
N ARG A 323 -13.38 8.06 4.66
CA ARG A 323 -14.10 6.82 4.34
C ARG A 323 -13.41 6.03 3.21
N LEU A 324 -12.80 6.71 2.24
CA LEU A 324 -12.07 6.08 1.14
C LEU A 324 -10.63 5.66 1.51
N GLN A 325 -10.12 6.06 2.67
CA GLN A 325 -8.73 5.82 3.06
C GLN A 325 -8.31 4.34 3.10
N PRO A 326 -9.15 3.38 3.57
CA PRO A 326 -8.81 1.95 3.51
C PRO A 326 -8.59 1.48 2.07
N LEU A 327 -9.49 1.85 1.14
CA LEU A 327 -9.38 1.50 -0.26
C LEU A 327 -8.13 2.11 -0.89
N ARG A 328 -7.85 3.40 -0.64
CA ARG A 328 -6.62 4.05 -1.11
C ARG A 328 -5.37 3.29 -0.66
N THR A 329 -5.33 2.88 0.60
CA THR A 329 -4.21 2.11 1.15
C THR A 329 -4.08 0.74 0.47
N TRP A 330 -5.20 0.05 0.24
CA TRP A 330 -5.22 -1.24 -0.45
C TRP A 330 -4.77 -1.16 -1.90
N LEU A 331 -5.19 -0.14 -2.66
CA LEU A 331 -4.78 0.03 -4.06
C LEU A 331 -3.27 0.18 -4.22
N PHE A 332 -2.61 0.78 -3.22
CA PHE A 332 -1.16 0.96 -3.22
C PHE A 332 -0.42 -0.29 -2.74
N TRP A 333 -0.85 -0.89 -1.63
CA TRP A 333 -0.03 -1.85 -0.92
C TRP A 333 -0.51 -3.31 -1.01
N LEU A 334 -1.77 -3.59 -1.39
CA LEU A 334 -2.15 -4.98 -1.66
C LEU A 334 -1.34 -5.63 -2.80
N PRO A 335 -1.08 -4.95 -3.95
CA PRO A 335 -0.32 -5.58 -5.02
C PRO A 335 1.05 -6.14 -4.62
N PRO A 336 1.98 -5.38 -4.00
CA PRO A 336 3.25 -5.94 -3.54
C PRO A 336 3.08 -6.99 -2.43
N THR A 337 2.02 -6.94 -1.61
CA THR A 337 1.80 -7.97 -0.58
C THR A 337 1.32 -9.31 -1.15
N MET A 338 0.53 -9.28 -2.22
CA MET A 338 -0.13 -10.46 -2.78
C MET A 338 0.65 -11.07 -3.96
N LEU A 339 1.36 -10.25 -4.75
CA LEU A 339 2.09 -10.71 -5.94
C LEU A 339 3.52 -11.15 -5.57
N ARG A 340 3.61 -12.31 -4.91
CA ARG A 340 4.87 -12.86 -4.35
C ARG A 340 5.60 -13.82 -5.30
N GLY A 341 5.09 -14.03 -6.51
CA GLY A 341 5.65 -14.98 -7.47
C GLY A 341 4.99 -16.35 -7.37
N GLY A 342 4.88 -17.03 -8.52
CA GLY A 342 4.33 -18.39 -8.62
C GLY A 342 2.93 -18.43 -9.24
N GLU A 343 2.26 -19.57 -9.12
CA GLU A 343 0.95 -19.81 -9.76
C GLU A 343 -0.19 -19.08 -9.04
N THR A 344 -0.04 -18.79 -7.73
CA THR A 344 -1.02 -18.07 -6.91
C THR A 344 -1.24 -16.62 -7.36
N ASP A 345 -0.27 -16.04 -8.08
CA ASP A 345 -0.36 -14.66 -8.57
C ASP A 345 -1.55 -14.45 -9.53
N LEU A 346 -1.99 -15.49 -10.26
CA LEU A 346 -3.12 -15.37 -11.18
C LEU A 346 -4.44 -15.09 -10.44
N GLY A 347 -4.66 -15.80 -9.33
CA GLY A 347 -5.79 -15.55 -8.44
C GLY A 347 -5.68 -14.18 -7.76
N ALA A 348 -4.48 -13.83 -7.31
CA ALA A 348 -4.21 -12.53 -6.70
C ALA A 348 -4.49 -11.36 -7.66
N LEU A 349 -4.05 -11.43 -8.91
CA LEU A 349 -4.33 -10.43 -9.94
C LEU A 349 -5.86 -10.24 -10.14
N ALA A 350 -6.61 -11.34 -10.19
CA ALA A 350 -8.06 -11.30 -10.33
C ALA A 350 -8.80 -10.78 -9.07
N VAL A 351 -8.21 -10.93 -7.88
CA VAL A 351 -8.70 -10.31 -6.65
C VAL A 351 -8.38 -8.82 -6.62
N LEU A 352 -7.13 -8.44 -6.94
CA LEU A 352 -6.68 -7.05 -7.02
C LEU A 352 -7.52 -6.24 -8.01
N SER A 353 -7.90 -6.83 -9.15
CA SER A 353 -8.78 -6.18 -10.12
C SER A 353 -10.17 -5.85 -9.55
N GLN A 354 -10.65 -6.57 -8.53
CA GLN A 354 -11.89 -6.20 -7.83
C GLN A 354 -11.72 -4.90 -7.04
N PHE A 355 -10.57 -4.70 -6.38
CA PHE A 355 -10.28 -3.47 -5.65
C PHE A 355 -10.17 -2.28 -6.61
N PHE A 356 -9.46 -2.45 -7.73
CA PHE A 356 -9.41 -1.45 -8.80
C PHE A 356 -10.80 -1.19 -9.40
N GLY A 357 -11.60 -2.24 -9.62
CA GLY A 357 -12.96 -2.13 -10.14
C GLY A 357 -13.88 -1.34 -9.21
N VAL A 358 -13.83 -1.62 -7.91
CA VAL A 358 -14.57 -0.88 -6.89
C VAL A 358 -14.12 0.58 -6.85
N ALA A 359 -12.82 0.86 -6.88
CA ALA A 359 -12.31 2.23 -6.93
C ALA A 359 -12.84 2.99 -8.16
N LEU A 360 -12.82 2.35 -9.33
CA LEU A 360 -13.34 2.92 -10.56
C LEU A 360 -14.86 3.17 -10.50
N ALA A 361 -15.62 2.26 -9.89
CA ALA A 361 -17.05 2.40 -9.72
C ALA A 361 -17.45 3.48 -8.70
N LEU A 362 -16.59 3.76 -7.71
CA LEU A 362 -16.81 4.80 -6.69
C LEU A 362 -16.44 6.21 -7.18
N GLU A 363 -15.62 6.33 -8.23
CA GLU A 363 -15.21 7.64 -8.76
C GLU A 363 -16.39 8.58 -9.09
N PRO A 364 -17.48 8.14 -9.76
CA PRO A 364 -18.71 8.92 -9.93
C PRO A 364 -19.33 9.50 -8.66
N ILE A 365 -19.27 8.75 -7.56
CA ILE A 365 -19.93 9.11 -6.28
C ILE A 365 -19.13 10.20 -5.56
N PHE A 366 -17.81 10.26 -5.81
CA PHE A 366 -16.88 11.16 -5.14
C PHE A 366 -16.08 11.99 -6.15
N PRO A 367 -16.70 12.88 -6.94
CA PRO A 367 -16.03 13.62 -8.02
C PRO A 367 -14.88 14.52 -7.52
N GLU A 368 -14.95 14.98 -6.27
CA GLU A 368 -13.90 15.81 -5.68
C GLU A 368 -12.58 15.06 -5.45
N ILE A 369 -12.66 13.75 -5.14
CA ILE A 369 -11.51 12.90 -4.79
C ILE A 369 -11.13 11.98 -5.96
N GLY A 370 -12.14 11.44 -6.64
CA GLY A 370 -12.05 10.25 -7.46
C GLY A 370 -11.21 10.41 -8.73
N GLY A 371 -11.20 11.60 -9.35
CA GLY A 371 -10.55 11.83 -10.64
C GLY A 371 -9.04 11.54 -10.64
N SER A 372 -8.30 12.01 -9.61
CA SER A 372 -6.83 11.85 -9.56
C SER A 372 -6.35 10.55 -8.89
N TYR A 373 -7.20 9.87 -8.12
CA TYR A 373 -6.77 8.73 -7.29
C TYR A 373 -7.47 7.42 -7.55
N LEU A 374 -8.77 7.45 -7.79
CA LEU A 374 -9.57 6.22 -7.88
C LEU A 374 -9.76 5.81 -9.33
N GLY A 375 -10.28 6.70 -10.18
CA GLY A 375 -10.66 6.33 -11.54
C GLY A 375 -9.46 6.05 -12.43
N THR A 376 -8.70 7.11 -12.74
CA THR A 376 -7.63 7.06 -13.75
C THR A 376 -6.48 6.11 -13.38
N MET A 377 -6.23 5.92 -12.08
CA MET A 377 -5.23 4.98 -11.57
C MET A 377 -5.66 3.51 -11.67
N SER A 378 -6.97 3.24 -11.77
CA SER A 378 -7.50 1.86 -11.71
C SER A 378 -7.76 1.24 -13.08
N VAL A 379 -8.00 2.05 -14.12
CA VAL A 379 -8.29 1.55 -15.48
C VAL A 379 -7.14 0.72 -16.03
N LEU A 380 -5.92 1.28 -16.05
CA LEU A 380 -4.77 0.60 -16.66
C LEU A 380 -4.43 -0.71 -15.93
N PRO A 381 -4.33 -0.77 -14.59
CA PRO A 381 -4.13 -2.03 -13.89
C PRO A 381 -5.13 -3.13 -14.24
N ILE A 382 -6.42 -2.82 -14.37
CA ILE A 382 -7.45 -3.81 -14.75
C ILE A 382 -7.17 -4.35 -16.16
N GLU A 383 -6.84 -3.48 -17.11
CA GLU A 383 -6.55 -3.87 -18.50
C GLU A 383 -5.25 -4.68 -18.61
N ASP A 384 -4.22 -4.31 -17.86
CA ASP A 384 -2.96 -5.04 -17.78
C ASP A 384 -3.15 -6.42 -17.14
N ILE A 385 -3.89 -6.51 -16.04
CA ILE A 385 -4.28 -7.78 -15.40
C ILE A 385 -5.01 -8.67 -16.42
N ARG A 386 -6.02 -8.13 -17.12
CA ARG A 386 -6.77 -8.87 -18.13
C ARG A 386 -5.85 -9.40 -19.22
N ARG A 387 -4.92 -8.58 -19.72
CA ARG A 387 -3.95 -8.97 -20.76
C ARG A 387 -3.07 -10.12 -20.29
N ILE A 388 -2.55 -10.05 -19.06
CA ILE A 388 -1.71 -11.10 -18.47
C ILE A 388 -2.49 -12.42 -18.35
N LEU A 389 -3.73 -12.37 -17.83
CA LEU A 389 -4.56 -13.57 -17.68
C LEU A 389 -4.92 -14.21 -19.02
N HIS A 390 -5.17 -13.41 -20.07
CA HIS A 390 -5.40 -13.95 -21.42
C HIS A 390 -4.13 -14.55 -22.04
N ALA A 391 -2.97 -13.92 -21.86
CA ALA A 391 -1.70 -14.49 -22.29
C ALA A 391 -1.44 -15.85 -21.60
N ARG A 392 -1.75 -15.94 -20.30
CA ARG A 392 -1.66 -17.21 -19.57
C ARG A 392 -2.65 -18.24 -20.08
N LYS A 393 -3.91 -17.87 -20.38
CA LYS A 393 -4.90 -18.78 -21.00
C LYS A 393 -4.45 -19.31 -22.36
N ALA A 394 -3.77 -18.50 -23.16
CA ALA A 394 -3.22 -18.97 -24.44
C ALA A 394 -2.12 -20.03 -24.23
N SER A 395 -1.30 -19.89 -23.18
CA SER A 395 -0.25 -20.87 -22.84
C SER A 395 -0.77 -22.12 -22.10
N GLN A 396 -1.83 -21.97 -21.29
CA GLN A 396 -2.37 -22.99 -20.39
C GLN A 396 -3.92 -22.97 -20.45
N PRO A 397 -4.53 -23.42 -21.56
CA PRO A 397 -5.96 -23.27 -21.79
C PRO A 397 -6.85 -24.07 -20.84
N PHE A 398 -6.34 -25.18 -20.29
CA PHE A 398 -7.07 -26.09 -19.40
C PHE A 398 -6.78 -25.88 -17.91
N ALA A 399 -5.91 -24.92 -17.54
CA ALA A 399 -5.60 -24.65 -16.14
C ALA A 399 -6.83 -24.06 -15.42
N PRO A 400 -7.38 -24.73 -14.39
CA PRO A 400 -8.59 -24.29 -13.72
C PRO A 400 -8.40 -22.94 -13.00
N GLU A 401 -7.20 -22.63 -12.53
CA GLU A 401 -6.85 -21.37 -11.87
C GLU A 401 -6.95 -20.19 -12.84
N VAL A 402 -6.50 -20.38 -14.09
CA VAL A 402 -6.58 -19.37 -15.15
C VAL A 402 -8.04 -19.12 -15.55
N GLN A 403 -8.82 -20.18 -15.68
CA GLN A 403 -10.25 -20.09 -15.99
C GLN A 403 -11.02 -19.37 -14.88
N LEU A 404 -10.74 -19.74 -13.62
CA LEU A 404 -11.29 -19.06 -12.46
C LEU A 404 -10.90 -17.58 -12.48
N ALA A 405 -9.61 -17.24 -12.55
CA ALA A 405 -9.14 -15.86 -12.56
C ALA A 405 -9.80 -15.00 -13.66
N LEU A 406 -9.90 -15.52 -14.89
CA LEU A 406 -10.56 -14.80 -15.98
C LEU A 406 -12.05 -14.60 -15.76
N SER A 407 -12.75 -15.60 -15.21
CA SER A 407 -14.18 -15.45 -14.89
C SER A 407 -14.46 -14.52 -13.70
N LEU A 408 -13.45 -14.19 -12.88
CA LEU A 408 -13.57 -13.12 -11.88
C LEU A 408 -13.35 -11.73 -12.50
N MET A 409 -12.74 -11.63 -13.68
CA MET A 409 -12.49 -10.35 -14.36
C MET A 409 -13.74 -9.73 -15.02
N GLU A 410 -14.87 -10.45 -15.09
CA GLU A 410 -16.09 -9.98 -15.75
C GLU A 410 -16.53 -8.60 -15.21
N LEU A 411 -16.71 -8.48 -13.90
CA LEU A 411 -17.13 -7.22 -13.27
C LEU A 411 -16.13 -6.06 -13.47
N PRO A 412 -14.83 -6.19 -13.14
CA PRO A 412 -13.88 -5.12 -13.41
C PRO A 412 -13.83 -4.69 -14.87
N CYS A 413 -13.96 -5.63 -15.82
CA CYS A 413 -13.97 -5.33 -17.24
C CYS A 413 -15.24 -4.58 -17.66
N GLU A 414 -16.41 -4.95 -17.12
CA GLU A 414 -17.67 -4.24 -17.35
C GLU A 414 -17.57 -2.80 -16.83
N ILE A 415 -17.03 -2.59 -15.62
CA ILE A 415 -16.84 -1.25 -15.04
C ILE A 415 -15.87 -0.42 -15.90
N VAL A 416 -14.77 -1.01 -16.39
CA VAL A 416 -13.86 -0.30 -17.33
C VAL A 416 -14.55 0.06 -18.63
N ALA A 417 -15.35 -0.84 -19.20
CA ALA A 417 -16.09 -0.57 -20.43
C ALA A 417 -17.12 0.56 -20.24
N GLU A 418 -17.85 0.54 -19.13
CA GLU A 418 -18.79 1.60 -18.74
C GLU A 418 -18.04 2.93 -18.55
N TYR A 419 -16.92 2.92 -17.84
CA TYR A 419 -16.08 4.10 -17.61
C TYR A 419 -15.57 4.69 -18.94
N ARG A 420 -15.03 3.87 -19.85
CA ARG A 420 -14.60 4.32 -21.18
C ARG A 420 -15.74 4.80 -22.06
N GLY A 421 -16.91 4.16 -21.98
CA GLY A 421 -18.10 4.57 -22.71
C GLY A 421 -18.55 6.00 -22.37
N ARG A 422 -18.37 6.42 -21.11
CA ARG A 422 -18.70 7.78 -20.63
C ARG A 422 -17.69 8.85 -21.09
N LEU A 423 -16.48 8.45 -21.48
CA LEU A 423 -15.37 9.36 -21.80
C LEU A 423 -15.32 9.84 -23.26
N GLN A 424 -16.37 9.64 -24.06
CA GLN A 424 -16.40 10.09 -25.46
C GLN A 424 -16.37 11.63 -25.59
N TRP A 425 -15.19 12.22 -25.42
CA TRP A 425 -14.70 13.49 -25.98
C TRP A 425 -13.42 13.17 -26.78
N PRO A 426 -13.08 13.93 -27.84
CA PRO A 426 -12.55 13.35 -29.07
C PRO A 426 -11.11 12.83 -28.93
N PRO A 427 -10.73 11.86 -29.78
CA PRO A 427 -9.50 11.09 -29.63
C PRO A 427 -8.31 12.00 -29.86
N ARG A 428 -7.69 12.51 -28.79
CA ARG A 428 -6.27 12.82 -28.88
C ARG A 428 -5.57 11.49 -29.02
N SER A 429 -4.87 11.38 -30.15
CA SER A 429 -3.96 10.32 -30.59
C SER A 429 -3.84 9.20 -29.58
N SER A 430 -4.33 8.01 -29.98
CA SER A 430 -3.93 6.71 -29.45
C SER A 430 -2.92 6.86 -28.34
N LEU A 431 -3.40 6.69 -27.09
CA LEU A 431 -2.63 6.17 -25.97
C LEU A 431 -1.41 5.51 -26.57
N ASP A 432 -0.25 6.15 -26.37
CA ASP A 432 1.02 5.63 -26.83
C ASP A 432 0.89 4.12 -26.70
N ALA A 433 0.89 3.44 -27.85
CA ALA A 433 1.19 2.05 -27.86
C ALA A 433 2.66 1.99 -27.42
N TYR A 434 2.90 2.28 -26.14
CA TYR A 434 3.82 1.56 -25.31
C TYR A 434 3.40 0.11 -25.50
N SER A 435 3.89 -0.42 -26.62
CA SER A 435 4.42 -1.75 -26.66
C SER A 435 5.07 -1.93 -25.29
N PRO A 436 4.70 -2.94 -24.50
CA PRO A 436 5.59 -3.42 -23.47
C PRO A 436 6.78 -3.99 -24.25
N SER A 437 7.61 -3.11 -24.80
CA SER A 437 8.95 -3.45 -25.14
C SER A 437 9.51 -3.98 -23.84
N SER A 438 10.14 -5.14 -23.91
CA SER A 438 10.91 -5.72 -22.82
C SER A 438 12.12 -4.84 -22.42
N HIS A 439 12.08 -3.54 -22.73
CA HIS A 439 13.04 -2.54 -22.33
C HIS A 439 12.89 -2.28 -20.83
N ASN A 440 14.02 -2.41 -20.14
CA ASN A 440 14.15 -2.05 -18.75
C ASN A 440 13.82 -0.54 -18.60
N PRO A 441 12.76 -0.12 -17.89
CA PRO A 441 12.44 1.29 -17.69
C PRO A 441 13.52 2.01 -16.87
N TYR A 442 14.42 1.26 -16.22
CA TYR A 442 15.63 1.81 -15.60
C TYR A 442 16.75 2.13 -16.60
N HIS A 443 16.64 1.74 -17.88
CA HIS A 443 17.61 2.08 -18.92
C HIS A 443 17.33 3.41 -19.64
N GLU A 444 16.08 3.86 -19.71
CA GLU A 444 15.72 5.15 -20.36
C GLU A 444 15.95 6.37 -19.46
N LEU A 445 16.64 6.20 -18.32
CA LEU A 445 17.12 7.31 -17.50
C LEU A 445 18.24 8.05 -18.26
N PRO A 446 18.29 9.40 -18.22
CA PRO A 446 18.93 10.19 -19.26
C PRO A 446 20.38 9.80 -19.56
N ASN A 447 20.60 9.37 -20.81
CA ASN A 447 21.88 9.21 -21.49
C ASN A 447 22.95 8.40 -20.76
N LEU A 448 23.02 7.08 -20.99
CA LEU A 448 24.29 6.31 -21.05
C LEU A 448 24.04 4.90 -21.64
N HIS A 449 24.64 4.63 -22.81
CA HIS A 449 24.59 3.34 -23.52
C HIS A 449 25.32 2.22 -22.77
N LEU A 450 24.65 1.10 -22.50
CA LEU A 450 25.29 -0.18 -22.13
C LEU A 450 24.75 -1.33 -23.02
N PRO A 451 25.54 -2.39 -23.26
CA PRO A 451 25.20 -3.45 -24.22
C PRO A 451 24.14 -4.42 -23.70
N SER A 452 23.22 -4.78 -24.60
CA SER A 452 22.09 -5.67 -24.39
C SER A 452 22.50 -7.10 -24.00
N THR A 453 22.12 -7.54 -22.80
CA THR A 453 22.07 -8.97 -22.43
C THR A 453 20.62 -9.40 -22.24
N SER A 454 20.23 -10.45 -22.96
CA SER A 454 18.89 -11.06 -22.91
C SER A 454 18.49 -11.45 -21.47
N PRO A 455 17.23 -11.24 -21.05
CA PRO A 455 16.77 -11.58 -19.71
C PRO A 455 16.71 -13.09 -19.54
N SER A 456 17.62 -13.63 -18.72
CA SER A 456 17.46 -14.95 -18.13
C SER A 456 16.26 -14.89 -17.17
N SER A 457 15.44 -15.94 -17.19
CA SER A 457 14.23 -16.16 -16.38
C SER A 457 14.31 -15.45 -15.03
N GLY A 458 13.51 -14.38 -14.86
CA GLY A 458 13.58 -13.49 -13.70
C GLY A 458 13.42 -14.28 -12.39
N SER A 459 14.54 -14.55 -11.72
CA SER A 459 14.52 -14.97 -10.33
C SER A 459 14.03 -13.75 -9.54
N GLY A 460 12.85 -13.85 -8.94
CA GLY A 460 12.32 -12.80 -8.06
C GLY A 460 13.34 -12.48 -6.94
N TYR A 461 13.29 -11.26 -6.42
CA TYR A 461 14.22 -10.88 -5.36
C TYR A 461 13.79 -11.55 -4.05
N SER A 462 14.55 -12.56 -3.60
CA SER A 462 14.18 -13.45 -2.48
C SER A 462 13.91 -12.71 -1.16
N ALA A 463 14.47 -11.51 -0.95
CA ALA A 463 14.25 -10.76 0.29
C ALA A 463 12.80 -10.24 0.43
N TYR A 464 12.04 -10.12 -0.67
CA TYR A 464 10.65 -9.62 -0.65
C TYR A 464 9.60 -10.72 -0.76
N THR A 465 10.00 -11.98 -0.95
CA THR A 465 9.10 -13.13 -0.88
C THR A 465 8.95 -13.53 0.59
N THR A 466 8.11 -12.83 1.35
CA THR A 466 7.81 -13.24 2.73
C THR A 466 7.14 -14.62 2.70
N SER A 467 7.71 -15.59 3.42
CA SER A 467 7.09 -16.91 3.61
C SER A 467 5.67 -16.74 4.20
N PRO A 468 4.66 -17.54 3.79
CA PRO A 468 3.26 -17.37 4.19
C PRO A 468 2.97 -17.39 5.71
N LEU A 469 3.95 -17.74 6.54
CA LEU A 469 3.82 -17.82 8.01
C LEU A 469 3.95 -16.46 8.73
N HIS A 470 4.28 -15.37 8.02
CA HIS A 470 4.39 -14.02 8.59
C HIS A 470 3.49 -13.01 7.87
N SER A 471 2.27 -13.42 7.49
CA SER A 471 1.21 -12.44 7.26
C SER A 471 0.97 -11.66 8.57
N PRO A 472 1.13 -10.31 8.58
CA PRO A 472 0.68 -9.53 9.72
C PRO A 472 -0.84 -9.75 9.85
N LEU A 473 -1.27 -10.18 11.03
CA LEU A 473 -2.68 -10.21 11.41
C LEU A 473 -3.25 -8.80 11.17
N THR A 474 -4.21 -8.67 10.26
CA THR A 474 -4.92 -7.41 10.00
C THR A 474 -5.63 -6.97 11.29
N PRO A 475 -5.34 -5.80 11.88
CA PRO A 475 -6.09 -5.34 13.04
C PRO A 475 -7.52 -4.98 12.66
N ALA A 476 -8.48 -5.40 13.50
CA ALA A 476 -9.90 -5.06 13.35
C ALA A 476 -10.07 -3.53 13.35
N ILE A 477 -10.59 -2.99 12.25
CA ILE A 477 -10.88 -1.56 12.10
C ILE A 477 -12.01 -1.20 13.08
N VAL A 478 -11.68 -0.48 14.16
CA VAL A 478 -12.69 0.13 15.03
C VAL A 478 -13.46 1.16 14.21
N ALA A 479 -14.77 0.99 14.11
CA ALA A 479 -15.64 1.88 13.37
C ALA A 479 -15.65 3.30 13.97
N SER A 480 -15.49 4.32 13.10
CA SER A 480 -15.76 5.72 13.44
C SER A 480 -17.20 5.89 13.97
N PRO A 481 -17.42 6.54 15.13
CA PRO A 481 -18.67 6.49 15.91
C PRO A 481 -19.86 7.30 15.35
N TYR A 482 -19.87 7.63 14.06
CA TYR A 482 -20.96 8.38 13.44
C TYR A 482 -21.49 7.62 12.22
N GLN A 483 -22.28 6.57 12.50
CA GLN A 483 -23.16 5.87 11.56
C GLN A 483 -24.59 6.23 11.95
N ILE A 484 -25.41 6.74 11.02
CA ILE A 484 -26.85 6.44 11.04
C ILE A 484 -27.29 6.19 9.59
N PRO A 485 -27.83 5.00 9.29
CA PRO A 485 -27.91 4.45 7.94
C PRO A 485 -29.30 4.68 7.33
N THR A 486 -29.45 4.60 6.00
CA THR A 486 -30.33 3.58 5.39
C THR A 486 -30.42 3.62 3.85
N ILE A 487 -29.94 2.52 3.23
CA ILE A 487 -30.70 1.56 2.40
C ILE A 487 -31.54 2.12 1.24
N ILE A 488 -31.10 1.94 -0.03
CA ILE A 488 -31.98 1.77 -1.23
C ILE A 488 -31.31 0.95 -2.36
N THR A 489 -31.70 -0.31 -2.40
CA THR A 489 -31.46 -1.37 -3.38
C THR A 489 -31.67 -1.04 -4.88
N SER A 490 -30.74 -1.55 -5.71
CA SER A 490 -30.95 -2.55 -6.79
C SER A 490 -31.12 -2.21 -8.30
N ARG A 491 -30.47 -3.09 -9.10
CA ARG A 491 -30.98 -3.74 -10.35
C ARG A 491 -30.88 -2.94 -11.67
N ARG A 492 -30.71 -3.53 -12.87
CA ARG A 492 -30.42 -4.89 -13.39
C ARG A 492 -30.29 -4.81 -14.93
N GLN A 493 -29.51 -5.74 -15.51
CA GLN A 493 -29.78 -6.55 -16.75
C GLN A 493 -29.99 -5.84 -18.12
N SER A 494 -29.68 -6.42 -19.30
CA SER A 494 -29.40 -7.81 -19.72
C SER A 494 -29.00 -7.89 -21.21
N GLN A 495 -28.11 -8.85 -21.52
CA GLN A 495 -28.12 -9.88 -22.62
C GLN A 495 -28.15 -9.42 -24.11
N VAL A 496 -27.51 -10.11 -25.07
CA VAL A 496 -27.97 -11.38 -25.67
C VAL A 496 -26.98 -11.94 -26.76
N TYR A 497 -26.70 -13.27 -26.72
CA TYR A 497 -26.31 -14.30 -27.75
C TYR A 497 -25.18 -14.06 -28.79
N SER A 498 -24.49 -15.04 -29.42
CA SER A 498 -24.08 -16.46 -29.25
C SER A 498 -23.46 -16.92 -30.60
N THR A 499 -22.38 -17.72 -30.65
CA THR A 499 -22.12 -18.80 -31.65
C THR A 499 -20.73 -19.46 -31.46
N SER A 500 -20.67 -20.79 -31.63
CA SER A 500 -19.49 -21.69 -31.62
C SER A 500 -19.56 -22.66 -32.81
N PRO A 501 -18.43 -23.19 -33.31
CA PRO A 501 -18.27 -24.66 -33.57
C PRO A 501 -16.81 -25.16 -33.30
N THR A 502 -16.52 -26.18 -32.47
CA THR A 502 -16.52 -27.67 -32.64
C THR A 502 -15.45 -28.32 -33.57
N LEU A 503 -14.67 -29.25 -32.98
CA LEU A 503 -14.27 -30.63 -33.41
C LEU A 503 -12.81 -31.02 -33.82
N HIS A 504 -12.45 -32.25 -33.39
CA HIS A 504 -11.38 -33.22 -33.76
C HIS A 504 -9.96 -33.04 -33.16
N SER A 505 -9.33 -33.93 -32.36
CA SER A 505 -9.12 -35.41 -32.27
C SER A 505 -7.90 -35.93 -33.06
N ASP A 506 -6.85 -36.44 -32.38
CA ASP A 506 -6.19 -37.74 -32.70
C ASP A 506 -4.98 -38.13 -31.79
N HIS A 507 -5.01 -39.40 -31.39
CA HIS A 507 -3.99 -40.45 -31.14
C HIS A 507 -2.51 -40.16 -30.76
N ALA A 508 -1.99 -40.88 -29.75
CA ALA A 508 -1.06 -42.04 -29.91
C ALA A 508 -0.50 -42.57 -28.57
N ASP A 509 -0.21 -43.88 -28.55
CA ASP A 509 0.06 -44.80 -27.44
C ASP A 509 1.26 -44.51 -26.52
N ASP A 510 1.09 -44.89 -25.26
CA ASP A 510 2.10 -44.88 -24.20
C ASP A 510 2.49 -46.30 -23.76
N ARG A 511 3.72 -46.39 -23.26
CA ARG A 511 4.56 -47.58 -23.06
C ARG A 511 4.29 -48.27 -21.70
N LEU A 512 4.51 -49.59 -21.66
CA LEU A 512 4.73 -50.41 -20.46
C LEU A 512 6.17 -50.96 -20.58
N GLY A 513 7.11 -50.76 -19.65
CA GLY A 513 7.14 -51.20 -18.25
C GLY A 513 7.99 -52.49 -18.18
N GLY A 514 8.94 -52.74 -17.29
CA GLY A 514 9.56 -52.04 -16.18
C GLY A 514 10.59 -53.02 -15.60
N ASP A 515 11.83 -52.56 -15.34
CA ASP A 515 12.92 -53.37 -14.80
C ASP A 515 13.32 -52.90 -13.39
N TYR A 516 13.54 -53.90 -12.53
CA TYR A 516 13.99 -53.78 -11.15
C TYR A 516 15.47 -53.40 -11.05
N LYS A 517 15.83 -52.50 -10.12
CA LYS A 517 16.94 -52.72 -9.15
C LYS A 517 17.03 -51.63 -8.08
N HIS A 518 17.04 -52.10 -6.83
CA HIS A 518 17.18 -51.38 -5.56
C HIS A 518 18.64 -51.23 -5.13
N SER A 519 19.02 -50.04 -4.64
CA SER A 519 19.97 -49.79 -3.53
C SER A 519 19.97 -48.29 -3.13
N PRO A 520 20.55 -47.86 -1.98
CA PRO A 520 19.71 -47.32 -0.90
C PRO A 520 20.15 -45.95 -0.28
N GLN A 521 19.30 -45.45 0.62
CA GLN A 521 19.56 -44.51 1.74
C GLN A 521 19.97 -43.05 1.46
N THR A 522 19.04 -42.11 1.73
CA THR A 522 19.24 -40.88 2.55
C THR A 522 17.88 -40.37 3.06
N HIS A 523 17.88 -39.79 4.27
CA HIS A 523 16.71 -39.41 5.08
C HIS A 523 16.05 -38.10 4.62
N SER A 524 14.71 -38.06 4.53
CA SER A 524 13.92 -36.83 4.76
C SER A 524 12.45 -37.13 5.07
N SER A 525 11.99 -36.52 6.16
CA SER A 525 10.64 -36.49 6.71
C SER A 525 9.64 -35.73 5.83
N ILE A 526 8.45 -36.30 5.61
CA ILE A 526 7.25 -35.57 5.18
C ILE A 526 6.26 -35.65 6.35
N PHE A 527 6.12 -34.53 7.05
CA PHE A 527 5.20 -34.34 8.17
C PHE A 527 3.75 -34.25 7.66
N ASN A 528 2.85 -34.89 8.40
CA ASN A 528 1.43 -35.12 8.12
C ASN A 528 0.56 -33.93 8.59
N PRO A 529 -0.30 -33.31 7.75
CA PRO A 529 -1.12 -32.17 8.13
C PRO A 529 -2.54 -32.60 8.52
N ALA A 530 -2.81 -32.67 9.82
CA ALA A 530 -4.15 -32.81 10.35
C ALA A 530 -4.22 -32.04 11.67
N TYR A 531 -4.74 -30.81 11.68
CA TYR A 531 -5.41 -30.15 12.81
C TYR A 531 -5.68 -28.68 12.43
N LEU A 532 -6.84 -28.39 11.84
CA LEU A 532 -7.63 -27.14 12.01
C LEU A 532 -8.83 -27.11 11.05
N GLY A 533 -9.67 -28.14 11.13
CA GLY A 533 -11.09 -28.00 10.84
C GLY A 533 -11.79 -27.71 12.17
N ASN A 534 -12.30 -26.49 12.33
CA ASN A 534 -13.49 -26.15 13.13
C ASN A 534 -13.56 -24.63 13.23
N LEU A 535 -14.32 -23.99 12.34
CA LEU A 535 -15.13 -22.79 12.58
C LEU A 535 -15.97 -22.52 11.32
N ILE A 536 -16.87 -23.46 11.01
CA ILE A 536 -18.03 -23.27 10.11
C ILE A 536 -19.29 -23.44 10.94
N LYS A 537 -20.18 -22.43 10.90
CA LYS A 537 -21.66 -22.43 11.10
C LYS A 537 -22.06 -21.05 11.67
N GLY A 538 -23.06 -20.32 11.19
CA GLY A 538 -24.06 -20.51 10.14
C GLY A 538 -25.18 -19.46 10.26
N SER A 539 -26.04 -19.41 9.24
CA SER A 539 -27.43 -18.91 9.20
C SER A 539 -27.74 -17.40 9.12
N PRO A 540 -28.93 -17.00 8.62
CA PRO A 540 -29.84 -17.70 7.71
C PRO A 540 -30.37 -16.85 6.53
N VAL A 541 -30.87 -17.60 5.54
CA VAL A 541 -31.61 -17.21 4.33
C VAL A 541 -32.99 -16.62 4.68
N LEU A 542 -33.35 -15.49 4.04
CA LEU A 542 -34.72 -14.98 3.96
C LEU A 542 -35.06 -14.79 2.48
N GLY A 543 -36.09 -15.50 2.03
CA GLY A 543 -36.58 -15.47 0.66
C GLY A 543 -38.01 -14.92 0.56
N SER A 544 -38.42 -14.77 -0.70
CA SER A 544 -39.80 -14.57 -1.22
C SER A 544 -40.47 -13.25 -0.75
N ASP A 545 -41.23 -12.50 -1.55
CA ASP A 545 -42.09 -12.83 -2.67
C ASP A 545 -42.78 -11.51 -3.17
N TYR A 546 -43.23 -11.49 -4.43
CA TYR A 546 -44.36 -10.68 -4.95
C TYR A 546 -44.21 -9.14 -5.05
N ASN A 547 -44.96 -8.40 -5.87
CA ASN A 547 -45.56 -8.55 -7.20
C ASN A 547 -46.10 -7.14 -7.54
N GLU A 548 -46.17 -6.82 -8.83
CA GLU A 548 -47.16 -5.90 -9.45
C GLU A 548 -47.22 -4.38 -9.16
N SER A 549 -47.08 -3.64 -10.29
CA SER A 549 -48.03 -2.63 -10.80
C SER A 549 -47.89 -1.14 -10.46
N SER A 550 -47.45 -0.40 -11.50
CA SER A 550 -48.20 0.65 -12.21
C SER A 550 -48.36 2.08 -11.66
N THR A 551 -48.19 3.00 -12.61
CA THR A 551 -48.83 4.33 -12.84
C THR A 551 -48.25 5.62 -12.24
N LEU A 552 -47.63 6.41 -13.15
CA LEU A 552 -47.97 7.79 -13.57
C LEU A 552 -48.25 8.89 -12.53
N GLY A 553 -47.47 9.98 -12.66
CA GLY A 553 -47.76 11.37 -12.27
C GLY A 553 -46.50 12.24 -12.38
N ILE A 554 -46.25 12.96 -13.48
CA ILE A 554 -46.72 14.33 -13.83
C ILE A 554 -46.26 15.44 -12.87
N SER A 555 -45.35 16.27 -13.41
CA SER A 555 -45.16 17.73 -13.30
C SER A 555 -44.73 18.44 -12.01
N GLY A 556 -43.70 19.30 -12.20
CA GLY A 556 -43.27 20.43 -11.37
C GLY A 556 -41.75 20.39 -11.19
N GLY A 557 -40.90 21.20 -11.84
CA GLY A 557 -41.06 22.57 -12.27
C GLY A 557 -40.44 23.52 -11.23
N LEU A 558 -39.11 23.61 -11.17
CA LEU A 558 -38.37 24.72 -10.54
C LEU A 558 -37.04 24.92 -11.27
N VAL A 559 -37.01 25.96 -12.10
CA VAL A 559 -35.84 26.55 -12.76
C VAL A 559 -35.11 27.42 -11.73
N ASN A 560 -33.77 27.35 -11.68
CA ASN A 560 -32.95 28.39 -11.05
C ASN A 560 -31.61 28.54 -11.83
N PRO A 561 -31.01 29.74 -11.85
CA PRO A 561 -30.54 30.33 -13.10
C PRO A 561 -29.02 30.33 -13.27
N GLU A 562 -28.66 30.54 -14.54
CA GLU A 562 -27.31 30.65 -15.10
C GLU A 562 -26.43 31.69 -14.40
N LEU A 563 -25.17 31.30 -14.15
CA LEU A 563 -24.10 32.18 -13.70
C LEU A 563 -23.30 32.65 -14.93
N CYS A 564 -23.38 33.96 -15.20
CA CYS A 564 -22.66 34.63 -16.27
C CYS A 564 -21.14 34.64 -16.01
N TRP A 565 -20.38 34.33 -17.06
CA TRP A 565 -18.93 34.47 -17.14
C TRP A 565 -18.54 35.94 -17.33
N THR A 566 -17.55 36.40 -16.58
CA THR A 566 -16.67 37.53 -16.92
C THR A 566 -15.23 37.12 -16.73
#